data_AF-A0A1W9UF57-F1
#
_entry.id   AF-A0A1W9UF57-F1
#
_cell.length_a   1.000
_cell.length_b   1.000
_cell.length_c   1.000
_cell.angle_alpha   90.00
_cell.angle_beta   90.00
_cell.angle_gamma   90.00
#
_symmetry.space_group_name_H-M   'P 1'
#
loop_
_entity.id
_entity.type
_entity.pdbx_description
1 polymer ?
#
loop_
_entity_poly.entity_id
_entity_poly.type
_entity_poly.pdbx_seq_one_letter_code
_entity_poly.pdbx_strand_id
1 'polypeptide(L)'
;MGRLGDENERKNLPTPSSRPRVLRFDVPAEGLQDSEPEVLSYGLSAAADWQAVDLAVNDVGGYDFTALQGGVAAGRFRLGIPGLHNVRNALAALIVIQRLGLDLSRAAGALAEFRPTARRFELKGEAGGVTVIDDYAHHPTEIRATLAAAREQFPERVIWAVFQPHTYSRTQALMDDFAASFADADRVIVLDIYPARESAADFPGITAAALLARMAHPAARCTGAQAEALTFLLQELRPGDVLITLGAGDGYLIGEKVLERLK
;
A
#
# COMPACT_ATOMS: atom_id res chain seq x y z
N MET A 1 40.37 16.61 -53.92
CA MET A 1 39.37 17.59 -53.43
C MET A 1 38.05 16.85 -53.29
N GLY A 2 37.65 16.50 -52.07
CA GLY A 2 36.42 15.75 -51.79
C GLY A 2 36.25 15.67 -50.28
N ARG A 3 35.44 16.58 -49.73
CA ARG A 3 35.20 16.75 -48.29
C ARG A 3 34.03 15.88 -47.84
N LEU A 4 34.26 15.16 -46.75
CA LEU A 4 33.43 15.03 -45.54
C LEU A 4 31.91 14.83 -45.75
N GLY A 5 31.48 13.58 -45.54
CA GLY A 5 30.10 13.27 -45.16
C GLY A 5 29.90 13.58 -43.68
N ASP A 6 28.90 14.40 -43.40
CA ASP A 6 28.56 14.93 -42.08
C ASP A 6 27.68 13.90 -41.34
N GLU A 7 28.28 13.18 -40.39
CA GLU A 7 27.56 12.47 -39.32
C GLU A 7 27.15 13.49 -38.25
N ASN A 8 26.03 14.21 -38.42
CA ASN A 8 25.52 15.00 -37.31
C ASN A 8 24.02 15.35 -37.38
N GLU A 9 23.17 14.33 -37.24
CA GLU A 9 21.78 14.53 -36.82
C GLU A 9 21.41 13.60 -35.65
N ARG A 10 22.22 13.63 -34.57
CA ARG A 10 21.73 13.18 -33.26
C ARG A 10 21.01 14.35 -32.60
N LYS A 11 19.68 14.29 -32.67
CA LYS A 11 18.72 15.12 -31.95
C LYS A 11 19.23 15.39 -30.52
N ASN A 12 19.33 16.68 -30.18
CA ASN A 12 19.56 17.19 -28.84
C ASN A 12 18.50 16.64 -27.87
N LEU A 13 18.82 15.52 -27.21
CA LEU A 13 18.12 15.11 -26.00
C LEU A 13 18.74 15.92 -24.84
N PRO A 14 17.94 16.62 -24.02
CA PRO A 14 18.47 17.37 -22.89
C PRO A 14 19.24 16.44 -21.96
N THR A 15 20.44 16.86 -21.55
CA THR A 15 21.26 16.17 -20.56
C THR A 15 20.51 16.10 -19.22
N PRO A 16 20.48 14.93 -18.53
CA PRO A 16 19.84 14.84 -17.22
C PRO A 16 20.52 15.78 -16.23
N SER A 17 19.77 16.69 -15.60
CA SER A 17 20.32 17.56 -14.56
C SER A 17 20.72 16.71 -13.34
N SER A 18 21.85 17.07 -12.71
CA SER A 18 22.40 16.40 -11.52
C SER A 18 21.67 16.72 -10.21
N ARG A 19 20.53 17.44 -10.27
CA ARG A 19 19.77 17.84 -9.07
C ARG A 19 18.84 16.71 -8.63
N PRO A 20 18.69 16.45 -7.31
CA PRO A 20 17.66 15.55 -6.80
C PRO A 20 16.27 16.06 -7.23
N ARG A 21 15.35 15.15 -7.52
CA ARG A 21 14.04 15.48 -8.09
C ARG A 21 12.93 14.91 -7.24
N VAL A 22 11.92 15.71 -6.96
CA VAL A 22 10.81 15.36 -6.06
C VAL A 22 9.52 15.37 -6.88
N LEU A 23 8.71 14.32 -6.74
CA LEU A 23 7.37 14.29 -7.34
C LEU A 23 6.36 14.87 -6.33
N ARG A 24 5.61 15.88 -6.74
CA ARG A 24 4.57 16.54 -5.94
C ARG A 24 3.20 16.31 -6.54
N PHE A 25 2.21 16.15 -5.68
CA PHE A 25 0.85 15.84 -6.08
C PHE A 25 0.02 17.10 -6.37
N ASP A 26 -0.66 17.13 -7.53
CA ASP A 26 -1.73 18.05 -8.00
C ASP A 26 -1.45 19.59 -7.94
N VAL A 27 -0.33 20.03 -7.35
CA VAL A 27 0.05 21.45 -7.22
C VAL A 27 1.38 21.71 -7.94
N PRO A 28 1.43 22.66 -8.89
CA PRO A 28 2.67 23.05 -9.53
C PRO A 28 3.70 23.57 -8.52
N ALA A 29 4.96 23.47 -8.91
CA ALA A 29 6.09 23.89 -8.08
C ALA A 29 6.25 25.42 -8.09
N GLU A 30 5.32 26.13 -7.46
CA GLU A 30 5.41 27.59 -7.32
C GLU A 30 6.31 27.96 -6.15
N GLY A 31 7.23 28.92 -6.36
CA GLY A 31 8.04 29.53 -5.29
C GLY A 31 9.35 28.83 -4.92
N LEU A 32 9.84 27.87 -5.71
CA LEU A 32 11.11 27.21 -5.44
C LEU A 32 12.31 28.09 -5.82
N GLN A 33 13.35 28.07 -4.99
CA GLN A 33 14.63 28.74 -5.28
C GLN A 33 15.51 27.88 -6.18
N ASP A 34 16.46 28.50 -6.89
CA ASP A 34 17.40 27.79 -7.80
C ASP A 34 18.31 26.75 -7.09
N SER A 35 18.41 26.81 -5.76
CA SER A 35 19.12 25.87 -4.89
C SER A 35 18.29 24.63 -4.51
N GLU A 36 17.01 24.60 -4.83
CA GLU A 36 16.07 23.54 -4.43
C GLU A 36 15.96 22.42 -5.49
N PRO A 37 15.55 21.21 -5.09
CA PRO A 37 15.36 20.07 -6.00
C PRO A 37 14.39 20.41 -7.14
N GLU A 38 14.60 19.80 -8.31
CA GLU A 38 13.65 19.93 -9.42
C GLU A 38 12.35 19.21 -9.03
N VAL A 39 11.29 19.97 -8.77
CA VAL A 39 9.97 19.42 -8.43
C VAL A 39 9.14 19.27 -9.69
N LEU A 40 8.59 18.08 -9.91
CA LEU A 40 7.59 17.84 -10.95
C LEU A 40 6.25 17.56 -10.28
N SER A 41 5.26 18.35 -10.66
CA SER A 41 3.89 18.10 -10.26
C SER A 41 3.23 17.07 -11.17
N TYR A 42 2.42 16.20 -10.60
CA TYR A 42 1.65 15.21 -11.36
C TYR A 42 0.26 15.03 -10.78
N GLY A 43 -0.71 14.70 -11.64
CA GLY A 43 -2.02 14.29 -11.21
C GLY A 43 -3.09 14.47 -12.28
N LEU A 44 -4.29 14.89 -11.86
CA LEU A 44 -5.45 15.03 -12.75
C LEU A 44 -5.77 16.49 -13.06
N SER A 45 -5.13 17.42 -12.34
CA SER A 45 -5.26 18.85 -12.55
C SER A 45 -4.58 19.30 -13.84
N ALA A 46 -5.22 20.20 -14.58
CA ALA A 46 -4.62 20.86 -15.74
C ALA A 46 -3.40 21.74 -15.40
N ALA A 47 -3.20 22.04 -14.11
CA ALA A 47 -2.05 22.79 -13.62
C ALA A 47 -0.81 21.93 -13.35
N ALA A 48 -0.93 20.60 -13.43
CA ALA A 48 0.20 19.70 -13.19
C ALA A 48 1.11 19.59 -14.42
N ASP A 49 2.42 19.45 -14.21
CA ASP A 49 3.43 19.24 -15.26
C ASP A 49 3.17 17.94 -16.01
N TRP A 50 2.70 16.93 -15.27
CA TRP A 50 2.25 15.65 -15.77
C TRP A 50 0.77 15.43 -15.47
N GLN A 51 0.00 15.08 -16.49
CA GLN A 51 -1.45 15.00 -16.39
C GLN A 51 -1.93 13.63 -16.87
N ALA A 52 -2.90 13.05 -16.19
CA ALA A 52 -3.73 11.99 -16.75
C ALA A 52 -5.05 12.59 -17.25
N VAL A 53 -5.26 12.53 -18.56
CA VAL A 53 -6.48 13.03 -19.25
C VAL A 53 -7.20 11.88 -19.96
N ASP A 54 -8.35 12.18 -20.56
CA ASP A 54 -9.19 11.20 -21.27
C ASP A 54 -9.54 9.97 -20.44
N LEU A 55 -9.76 10.17 -19.13
CA LEU A 55 -10.04 9.11 -18.17
C LEU A 55 -11.34 8.39 -18.53
N ALA A 56 -11.23 7.10 -18.82
CA ALA A 56 -12.38 6.23 -19.08
C ALA A 56 -12.29 4.96 -18.24
N VAL A 57 -13.39 4.56 -17.60
CA VAL A 57 -13.48 3.26 -16.95
C VAL A 57 -13.40 2.18 -18.02
N ASN A 58 -12.52 1.19 -17.83
CA ASN A 58 -12.34 0.12 -18.79
C ASN A 58 -13.11 -1.16 -18.40
N ASP A 59 -13.12 -2.14 -19.29
CA ASP A 59 -13.87 -3.41 -19.19
C ASP A 59 -13.45 -4.33 -18.04
N VAL A 60 -12.31 -4.05 -17.38
CA VAL A 60 -11.86 -4.79 -16.18
C VAL A 60 -12.06 -4.00 -14.89
N GLY A 61 -12.80 -2.89 -14.94
CA GLY A 61 -13.13 -2.04 -13.79
C GLY A 61 -12.01 -1.07 -13.36
N GLY A 62 -10.93 -0.97 -14.13
CA GLY A 62 -9.86 0.01 -13.96
C GLY A 62 -10.06 1.26 -14.81
N TYR A 63 -8.96 1.88 -15.25
CA TYR A 63 -8.98 3.09 -16.06
C TYR A 63 -8.05 3.02 -17.27
N ASP A 64 -8.53 3.52 -18.40
CA ASP A 64 -7.70 3.94 -19.54
C ASP A 64 -7.51 5.46 -19.47
N PHE A 65 -6.30 5.94 -19.78
CA PHE A 65 -5.97 7.37 -19.75
C PHE A 65 -4.83 7.72 -20.70
N THR A 66 -4.75 8.99 -21.10
CA THR A 66 -3.62 9.57 -21.82
C THR A 66 -2.74 10.31 -20.81
N ALA A 67 -1.44 9.98 -20.75
CA ALA A 67 -0.48 10.77 -19.99
C ALA A 67 0.02 11.94 -20.85
N LEU A 68 -0.08 13.17 -20.34
CA LEU A 68 0.51 14.36 -20.95
C LEU A 68 1.70 14.82 -20.13
N GLN A 69 2.75 15.29 -20.81
CA GLN A 69 3.87 16.03 -20.22
C GLN A 69 3.89 17.43 -20.84
N GLY A 70 3.65 18.47 -20.03
CA GLY A 70 3.59 19.85 -20.52
C GLY A 70 2.57 20.05 -21.66
N GLY A 71 1.45 19.32 -21.61
CA GLY A 71 0.40 19.35 -22.64
C GLY A 71 0.65 18.47 -23.87
N VAL A 72 1.81 17.81 -23.99
CA VAL A 72 2.12 16.90 -25.10
C VAL A 72 1.89 15.45 -24.67
N ALA A 73 1.23 14.65 -25.52
CA ALA A 73 0.97 13.25 -25.22
C ALA A 73 2.27 12.44 -25.10
N ALA A 74 2.52 11.88 -23.92
CA ALA A 74 3.61 10.96 -23.62
C ALA A 74 3.24 9.50 -23.93
N GLY A 75 1.94 9.18 -23.91
CA GLY A 75 1.42 7.86 -24.27
C GLY A 75 0.01 7.62 -23.75
N ARG A 76 -0.64 6.57 -24.26
CA ARG A 76 -1.90 6.07 -23.75
C ARG A 76 -1.66 4.80 -22.93
N PHE A 77 -2.26 4.75 -21.75
CA PHE A 77 -2.03 3.71 -20.77
C PHE A 77 -3.35 3.09 -20.32
N ARG A 78 -3.26 1.82 -19.95
CA ARG A 78 -4.34 1.03 -19.38
C ARG A 78 -3.91 0.55 -18.02
N LEU A 79 -4.75 0.77 -17.02
CA LEU A 79 -4.55 0.34 -15.66
C LEU A 79 -5.67 -0.64 -15.29
N GLY A 80 -5.28 -1.84 -14.85
CA GLY A 80 -6.22 -2.91 -14.51
C GLY A 80 -6.86 -2.79 -13.13
N ILE A 81 -6.58 -1.73 -12.38
CA ILE A 81 -7.06 -1.55 -11.00
C ILE A 81 -7.91 -0.29 -10.86
N PRO A 82 -8.98 -0.33 -10.06
CA PRO A 82 -9.90 0.80 -9.88
C PRO A 82 -9.24 1.95 -9.11
N GLY A 83 -9.86 3.12 -9.21
CA GLY A 83 -9.57 4.29 -8.38
C GLY A 83 -8.61 5.30 -8.99
N LEU A 84 -9.00 6.57 -8.94
CA LEU A 84 -8.21 7.70 -9.46
C LEU A 84 -6.88 7.91 -8.72
N HIS A 85 -6.76 7.46 -7.47
CA HIS A 85 -5.47 7.44 -6.76
C HIS A 85 -4.48 6.48 -7.42
N ASN A 86 -4.94 5.35 -7.96
CA ASN A 86 -4.08 4.42 -8.67
C ASN A 86 -3.66 4.94 -10.03
N VAL A 87 -4.50 5.73 -10.71
CA VAL A 87 -4.09 6.49 -11.91
C VAL A 87 -2.94 7.45 -11.57
N ARG A 88 -3.02 8.15 -10.44
CA ARG A 88 -1.95 9.05 -9.97
C ARG A 88 -0.68 8.28 -9.65
N ASN A 89 -0.79 7.13 -8.97
CA ASN A 89 0.36 6.25 -8.69
C ASN A 89 1.00 5.74 -10.00
N ALA A 90 0.19 5.34 -10.97
CA ALA A 90 0.67 4.94 -12.29
C ALA A 90 1.41 6.09 -12.99
N LEU A 91 0.85 7.31 -12.94
CA LEU A 91 1.49 8.50 -13.50
C LEU A 91 2.84 8.79 -12.83
N ALA A 92 2.93 8.70 -11.50
CA ALA A 92 4.20 8.82 -10.77
C ALA A 92 5.24 7.79 -11.25
N ALA A 93 4.84 6.54 -11.41
CA ALA A 93 5.72 5.47 -11.90
C ALA A 93 6.21 5.74 -13.34
N LEU A 94 5.32 6.19 -14.23
CA LEU A 94 5.66 6.55 -15.60
C LEU A 94 6.69 7.69 -15.67
N ILE A 95 6.54 8.70 -14.81
CA ILE A 95 7.51 9.80 -14.71
C ILE A 95 8.89 9.26 -14.33
N VAL A 96 8.97 8.38 -13.33
CA VAL A 96 10.24 7.76 -12.91
C VAL A 96 10.87 6.97 -14.06
N ILE A 97 10.07 6.15 -14.75
CA ILE A 97 10.52 5.33 -15.89
C ILE A 97 11.11 6.21 -17.00
N GLN A 98 10.39 7.26 -17.43
CA GLN A 98 10.90 8.15 -18.47
C GLN A 98 12.16 8.89 -18.02
N ARG A 99 12.24 9.31 -16.75
CA ARG A 99 13.43 10.01 -16.23
C ARG A 99 14.65 9.10 -16.13
N LEU A 100 14.46 7.79 -15.97
CA LEU A 100 15.53 6.79 -16.07
C LEU A 100 15.94 6.47 -17.51
N GLY A 101 15.33 7.13 -18.51
CA GLY A 101 15.59 6.88 -19.93
C GLY A 101 15.03 5.54 -20.41
N LEU A 102 14.10 4.94 -19.65
CA LEU A 102 13.46 3.68 -20.02
C LEU A 102 12.28 3.94 -20.95
N ASP A 103 12.00 2.96 -21.81
CA ASP A 103 10.92 3.03 -22.79
C ASP A 103 9.54 2.91 -22.12
N LEU A 104 8.72 3.95 -22.27
CA LEU A 104 7.34 3.99 -21.77
C LEU A 104 6.43 2.93 -22.42
N SER A 105 6.75 2.46 -23.62
CA SER A 105 5.97 1.40 -24.28
C SER A 105 6.04 0.08 -23.50
N ARG A 106 7.20 -0.22 -22.89
CA ARG A 106 7.36 -1.38 -22.00
C ARG A 106 6.60 -1.22 -20.70
N ALA A 107 6.52 0.02 -20.18
CA ALA A 107 5.74 0.32 -18.98
C ALA A 107 4.24 0.16 -19.21
N ALA A 108 3.74 0.43 -20.42
CA ALA A 108 2.33 0.28 -20.76
C ALA A 108 1.84 -1.18 -20.62
N GLY A 109 2.64 -2.15 -21.06
CA GLY A 109 2.34 -3.58 -20.87
C GLY A 109 2.30 -3.96 -19.38
N ALA A 110 3.32 -3.56 -18.62
CA ALA A 110 3.39 -3.85 -17.19
C ALA A 110 2.25 -3.20 -16.38
N LEU A 111 1.83 -1.99 -16.73
CA LEU A 111 0.68 -1.32 -16.10
C LEU A 111 -0.65 -2.02 -16.40
N ALA A 112 -0.84 -2.51 -17.62
CA ALA A 112 -2.05 -3.23 -18.01
C ALA A 112 -2.17 -4.60 -17.31
N GLU A 113 -1.03 -5.26 -17.11
CA GLU A 113 -0.93 -6.53 -16.40
C GLU A 113 -0.83 -6.37 -14.88
N PHE A 114 -0.59 -5.15 -14.38
CA PHE A 114 -0.52 -4.89 -12.95
C PHE A 114 -1.79 -5.40 -12.27
N ARG A 115 -1.59 -6.21 -11.26
CA ARG A 115 -2.62 -6.61 -10.31
C ARG A 115 -2.23 -5.99 -8.98
N PRO A 116 -3.20 -5.48 -8.21
CA PRO A 116 -2.89 -5.09 -6.85
C PRO A 116 -2.30 -6.32 -6.16
N THR A 117 -1.35 -6.10 -5.28
CA THR A 117 -0.88 -7.17 -4.40
C THR A 117 -2.10 -7.81 -3.74
N ALA A 118 -2.13 -9.14 -3.70
CA ALA A 118 -3.05 -9.91 -2.87
C ALA A 118 -3.14 -9.30 -1.46
N ARG A 119 -4.17 -9.66 -0.69
CA ARG A 119 -4.35 -9.26 0.70
C ARG A 119 -4.85 -7.81 0.86
N ARG A 120 -5.87 -7.37 0.13
CA ARG A 120 -6.57 -6.08 0.40
C ARG A 120 -8.05 -6.37 0.60
N PHE A 121 -8.49 -6.37 1.85
CA PHE A 121 -9.79 -6.88 2.28
C PHE A 121 -10.16 -8.21 1.60
N GLU A 122 -9.20 -9.13 1.51
CA GLU A 122 -9.35 -10.37 0.75
C GLU A 122 -10.11 -11.40 1.58
N LEU A 123 -11.27 -11.86 1.10
CA LEU A 123 -11.96 -13.01 1.68
C LEU A 123 -11.15 -14.29 1.40
N LYS A 124 -10.52 -14.84 2.44
CA LYS A 124 -9.75 -16.09 2.37
C LYS A 124 -10.66 -17.33 2.35
N GLY A 125 -11.84 -17.23 2.97
CA GLY A 125 -12.86 -18.27 2.97
C GLY A 125 -13.68 -18.30 4.25
N GLU A 126 -14.45 -19.38 4.41
CA GLU A 126 -15.25 -19.65 5.60
C GLU A 126 -15.10 -21.13 5.99
N ALA A 127 -14.92 -21.41 7.27
CA ALA A 127 -14.85 -22.76 7.84
C ALA A 127 -15.39 -22.76 9.27
N GLY A 128 -16.13 -23.79 9.66
CA GLY A 128 -16.76 -23.85 10.99
C GLY A 128 -17.70 -22.65 11.31
N GLY A 129 -18.24 -21.99 10.28
CA GLY A 129 -19.03 -20.76 10.41
C GLY A 129 -18.22 -19.49 10.73
N VAL A 130 -16.88 -19.55 10.68
CA VAL A 130 -15.99 -18.40 10.86
C VAL A 130 -15.56 -17.88 9.50
N THR A 131 -15.79 -16.60 9.24
CA THR A 131 -15.33 -15.91 8.03
C THR A 131 -13.91 -15.40 8.25
N VAL A 132 -12.99 -15.64 7.32
CA VAL A 132 -11.60 -15.18 7.41
C VAL A 132 -11.28 -14.20 6.29
N ILE A 133 -10.80 -13.01 6.67
CA ILE A 133 -10.40 -11.92 5.80
C ILE A 133 -8.93 -11.57 6.07
N ASP A 134 -8.20 -11.18 5.04
CA ASP A 134 -6.82 -10.72 5.16
C ASP A 134 -6.62 -9.35 4.50
N ASP A 135 -5.93 -8.45 5.20
CA ASP A 135 -5.54 -7.14 4.70
C ASP A 135 -4.07 -6.83 5.01
N TYR A 136 -3.40 -6.28 4.01
CA TYR A 136 -2.03 -5.78 4.04
C TYR A 136 -1.91 -4.48 4.85
N ALA A 137 -3.02 -3.96 5.37
CA ALA A 137 -3.07 -2.81 6.28
C ALA A 137 -2.05 -2.95 7.41
N HIS A 138 -1.02 -2.10 7.36
CA HIS A 138 0.07 -2.08 8.34
C HIS A 138 0.38 -0.67 8.82
N HIS A 139 -0.32 0.35 8.30
CA HIS A 139 -0.34 1.71 8.82
C HIS A 139 -1.63 1.95 9.65
N PRO A 140 -1.59 2.75 10.73
CA PRO A 140 -2.76 3.07 11.55
C PRO A 140 -4.01 3.49 10.76
N THR A 141 -3.85 4.38 9.78
CA THR A 141 -4.94 4.84 8.91
C THR A 141 -5.56 3.70 8.09
N GLU A 142 -4.74 2.77 7.59
CA GLU A 142 -5.23 1.62 6.82
C GLU A 142 -5.98 0.65 7.74
N ILE A 143 -5.45 0.36 8.93
CA ILE A 143 -6.06 -0.53 9.93
C ILE A 143 -7.45 -0.02 10.29
N ARG A 144 -7.58 1.27 10.61
CA ARG A 144 -8.88 1.90 10.91
C ARG A 144 -9.84 1.78 9.74
N ALA A 145 -9.38 2.04 8.51
CA ALA A 145 -10.22 1.94 7.31
C ALA A 145 -10.71 0.49 7.08
N THR A 146 -9.83 -0.49 7.23
CA THR A 146 -10.19 -1.91 7.11
C THR A 146 -11.19 -2.34 8.18
N LEU A 147 -10.98 -1.97 9.44
CA LEU A 147 -11.89 -2.37 10.53
C LEU A 147 -13.24 -1.65 10.48
N ALA A 148 -13.28 -0.37 10.08
CA ALA A 148 -14.52 0.34 9.83
C ALA A 148 -15.33 -0.32 8.72
N ALA A 149 -14.70 -0.65 7.58
CA ALA A 149 -15.35 -1.37 6.49
C ALA A 149 -15.88 -2.76 6.93
N ALA A 150 -15.11 -3.46 7.76
CA ALA A 150 -15.56 -4.74 8.32
C ALA A 150 -16.76 -4.58 9.26
N ARG A 151 -16.78 -3.54 10.11
CA ARG A 151 -17.93 -3.26 10.99
C ARG A 151 -19.18 -2.92 10.19
N GLU A 152 -19.06 -2.13 9.12
CA GLU A 152 -20.18 -1.83 8.21
C GLU A 152 -20.73 -3.10 7.54
N GLN A 153 -19.84 -3.98 7.08
CA GLN A 153 -20.23 -5.23 6.42
C GLN A 153 -20.80 -6.28 7.39
N PHE A 154 -20.35 -6.25 8.65
CA PHE A 154 -20.66 -7.25 9.68
C PHE A 154 -21.12 -6.60 10.99
N PRO A 155 -22.22 -5.83 11.00
CA PRO A 155 -22.58 -4.95 12.11
C PRO A 155 -22.74 -5.68 13.45
N GLU A 156 -23.39 -6.85 13.43
CA GLU A 156 -23.73 -7.63 14.62
C GLU A 156 -22.76 -8.80 14.90
N ARG A 157 -21.75 -9.02 14.05
CA ARG A 157 -20.81 -10.14 14.21
C ARG A 157 -19.63 -9.72 15.09
N VAL A 158 -19.06 -10.69 15.78
CA VAL A 158 -17.82 -10.49 16.56
C VAL A 158 -16.65 -10.42 15.60
N ILE A 159 -15.97 -9.27 15.57
CA ILE A 159 -14.77 -9.02 14.76
C ILE A 159 -13.52 -9.25 15.60
N TRP A 160 -12.72 -10.22 15.17
CA TRP A 160 -11.39 -10.50 15.68
C TRP A 160 -10.35 -9.86 14.76
N ALA A 161 -9.58 -8.90 15.28
CA ALA A 161 -8.43 -8.33 14.60
C ALA A 161 -7.13 -9.01 15.08
N VAL A 162 -6.42 -9.68 14.18
CA VAL A 162 -5.08 -10.22 14.44
C VAL A 162 -4.07 -9.34 13.75
N PHE A 163 -3.33 -8.55 14.52
CA PHE A 163 -2.38 -7.57 14.00
C PHE A 163 -0.94 -8.02 14.21
N GLN A 164 -0.17 -8.06 13.13
CA GLN A 164 1.29 -8.20 13.16
C GLN A 164 1.93 -6.85 12.82
N PRO A 165 2.52 -6.13 13.80
CA PRO A 165 3.25 -4.91 13.50
C PRO A 165 4.41 -5.20 12.54
N HIS A 166 4.61 -4.33 11.55
CA HIS A 166 5.70 -4.48 10.57
C HIS A 166 6.79 -3.42 10.83
N THR A 167 7.99 -3.91 11.17
CA THR A 167 9.21 -3.21 11.62
C THR A 167 9.13 -2.54 12.99
N TYR A 168 10.26 -2.52 13.71
CA TYR A 168 10.40 -1.88 15.01
C TYR A 168 10.39 -0.36 14.87
N SER A 169 11.11 0.18 13.89
CA SER A 169 11.17 1.63 13.62
C SER A 169 9.80 2.25 13.42
N ARG A 170 8.94 1.60 12.63
CA ARG A 170 7.56 2.05 12.39
C ARG A 170 6.71 1.93 13.65
N THR A 171 6.82 0.80 14.36
CA THR A 171 6.08 0.58 15.61
C THR A 171 6.46 1.64 16.66
N GLN A 172 7.73 1.98 16.78
CA GLN A 172 8.20 3.05 17.65
C GLN A 172 7.64 4.41 17.25
N ALA A 173 7.71 4.75 15.96
CA ALA A 173 7.28 6.05 15.45
C ALA A 173 5.76 6.28 15.58
N LEU A 174 4.96 5.21 15.48
CA LEU A 174 3.50 5.27 15.43
C LEU A 174 2.84 4.54 16.61
N MET A 175 3.55 4.40 17.73
CA MET A 175 3.13 3.58 18.88
C MET A 175 1.72 3.92 19.36
N ASP A 176 1.47 5.21 19.62
CA ASP A 176 0.18 5.67 20.14
C ASP A 176 -0.93 5.61 19.08
N ASP A 177 -0.60 5.86 17.81
CA ASP A 177 -1.56 5.73 16.70
C ASP A 177 -1.98 4.28 16.47
N PHE A 178 -1.05 3.33 16.55
CA PHE A 178 -1.39 1.91 16.50
C PHE A 178 -2.29 1.54 17.68
N ALA A 179 -1.94 1.98 18.89
CA ALA A 179 -2.72 1.67 20.09
C ALA A 179 -4.19 2.13 20.00
N ALA A 180 -4.46 3.19 19.25
CA ALA A 180 -5.79 3.75 19.03
C ALA A 180 -6.53 3.21 17.78
N SER A 181 -5.94 2.30 17.00
CA SER A 181 -6.47 1.94 15.66
C SER A 181 -7.54 0.86 15.63
N PHE A 182 -7.89 0.25 16.76
CA PHE A 182 -8.67 -1.00 16.79
C PHE A 182 -10.09 -0.85 17.35
N ALA A 183 -10.65 0.36 17.37
CA ALA A 183 -11.94 0.62 18.02
C ALA A 183 -13.13 -0.16 17.44
N ASP A 184 -13.10 -0.47 16.13
CA ASP A 184 -14.18 -1.19 15.44
C ASP A 184 -14.08 -2.73 15.54
N ALA A 185 -13.00 -3.24 16.14
CA ALA A 185 -12.86 -4.66 16.47
C ALA A 185 -13.48 -4.97 17.84
N ASP A 186 -14.01 -6.18 18.02
CA ASP A 186 -14.49 -6.63 19.33
C ASP A 186 -13.37 -7.28 20.16
N ARG A 187 -12.41 -7.89 19.48
CA ARG A 187 -11.28 -8.62 20.05
C ARG A 187 -10.03 -8.32 19.24
N VAL A 188 -8.91 -8.08 19.93
CA VAL A 188 -7.64 -7.79 19.28
C VAL A 188 -6.55 -8.72 19.78
N ILE A 189 -5.81 -9.33 18.87
CA ILE A 189 -4.61 -10.10 19.14
C ILE A 189 -3.44 -9.39 18.46
N VAL A 190 -2.45 -8.97 19.25
CA VAL A 190 -1.19 -8.41 18.75
C VAL A 190 -0.14 -9.52 18.77
N LEU A 191 0.49 -9.74 17.63
CA LEU A 191 1.60 -10.69 17.47
C LEU A 191 2.94 -9.99 17.67
N ASP A 192 4.00 -10.78 17.80
CA ASP A 192 5.37 -10.27 17.75
C ASP A 192 5.63 -9.47 16.47
N ILE A 193 6.44 -8.42 16.62
CA ILE A 193 6.79 -7.50 15.55
C ILE A 193 7.53 -8.27 14.47
N TYR A 194 7.03 -8.20 13.22
CA TYR A 194 7.76 -8.72 12.07
C TYR A 194 8.95 -7.80 11.77
N PRO A 195 10.20 -8.26 11.95
CA PRO A 195 11.37 -7.37 11.94
C PRO A 195 11.75 -6.89 10.53
N ALA A 196 11.33 -7.60 9.49
CA ALA A 196 11.87 -7.48 8.13
C ALA A 196 13.41 -7.59 8.11
N ARG A 197 14.12 -6.46 8.09
CA ARG A 197 15.60 -6.40 8.09
C ARG A 197 16.19 -5.78 9.37
N GLU A 198 15.35 -5.41 10.33
CA GLU A 198 15.77 -4.73 11.56
C GLU A 198 16.11 -5.71 12.68
N SER A 199 16.99 -5.29 13.59
CA SER A 199 17.35 -6.06 14.78
C SER A 199 16.60 -5.53 16.00
N ALA A 200 15.99 -6.43 16.79
CA ALA A 200 15.35 -6.06 18.04
C ALA A 200 16.31 -5.38 19.03
N ALA A 201 17.61 -5.68 18.96
CA ALA A 201 18.63 -5.10 19.83
C ALA A 201 18.78 -3.58 19.63
N ASP A 202 18.44 -3.06 18.45
CA ASP A 202 18.52 -1.64 18.13
C ASP A 202 17.30 -0.85 18.63
N PHE A 203 16.24 -1.56 19.06
CA PHE A 203 14.95 -0.98 19.48
C PHE A 203 14.52 -1.49 20.87
N PRO A 204 15.33 -1.28 21.92
CA PRO A 204 15.02 -1.77 23.25
C PRO A 204 13.68 -1.24 23.76
N GLY A 205 12.81 -2.13 24.23
CA GLY A 205 11.49 -1.79 24.75
C GLY A 205 10.39 -1.63 23.69
N ILE A 206 10.71 -1.73 22.39
CA ILE A 206 9.72 -1.73 21.32
C ILE A 206 9.28 -3.17 21.07
N THR A 207 8.17 -3.56 21.68
CA THR A 207 7.64 -4.92 21.62
C THR A 207 6.12 -4.90 21.45
N ALA A 208 5.55 -6.03 21.05
CA ALA A 208 4.09 -6.23 21.01
C ALA A 208 3.44 -6.01 22.39
N ALA A 209 4.12 -6.41 23.47
CA ALA A 209 3.67 -6.16 24.84
C ALA A 209 3.70 -4.66 25.20
N ALA A 210 4.71 -3.91 24.74
CA ALA A 210 4.77 -2.46 24.93
C ALA A 210 3.64 -1.75 24.18
N LEU A 211 3.32 -2.20 22.96
CA LEU A 211 2.16 -1.71 22.22
C LEU A 211 0.86 -2.03 22.97
N LEU A 212 0.67 -3.28 23.41
CA LEU A 212 -0.51 -3.68 24.18
C LEU A 212 -0.69 -2.81 25.44
N ALA A 213 0.39 -2.49 26.15
CA ALA A 213 0.33 -1.65 27.35
C ALA A 213 -0.15 -0.21 27.08
N ARG A 214 -0.11 0.26 25.82
CA ARG A 214 -0.65 1.55 25.39
C ARG A 214 -2.11 1.47 24.92
N MET A 215 -2.63 0.27 24.67
CA MET A 215 -3.99 0.10 24.15
C MET A 215 -5.03 0.30 25.25
N ALA A 216 -6.05 1.11 24.98
CA ALA A 216 -7.23 1.24 25.83
C ALA A 216 -8.32 0.19 25.50
N HIS A 217 -8.07 -0.68 24.52
CA HIS A 217 -9.05 -1.64 24.03
C HIS A 217 -9.29 -2.77 25.05
N PRO A 218 -10.52 -2.97 25.57
CA PRO A 218 -10.79 -3.80 26.74
C PRO A 218 -10.53 -5.30 26.51
N ALA A 219 -10.56 -5.74 25.25
CA ALA A 219 -10.33 -7.13 24.88
C ALA A 219 -9.15 -7.28 23.91
N ALA A 220 -8.09 -6.49 24.12
CA ALA A 220 -6.82 -6.67 23.45
C ALA A 220 -5.90 -7.61 24.24
N ARG A 221 -5.10 -8.41 23.54
CA ARG A 221 -4.05 -9.24 24.13
C ARG A 221 -2.85 -9.36 23.21
N CYS A 222 -1.71 -9.73 23.79
CA CYS A 222 -0.51 -10.10 23.07
C CYS A 222 -0.28 -11.60 23.27
N THR A 223 -0.18 -12.36 22.18
CA THR A 223 0.13 -13.80 22.23
C THR A 223 1.59 -14.10 21.91
N GLY A 224 2.32 -13.10 21.39
CA GLY A 224 3.68 -13.29 20.90
C GLY A 224 3.66 -13.99 19.54
N ALA A 225 4.13 -15.24 19.49
CA ALA A 225 4.26 -15.97 18.25
C ALA A 225 2.90 -16.46 17.69
N GLN A 226 2.93 -16.78 16.38
CA GLN A 226 1.73 -17.14 15.62
C GLN A 226 1.09 -18.45 16.09
N ALA A 227 1.87 -19.38 16.65
CA ALA A 227 1.37 -20.69 17.07
C ALA A 227 0.48 -20.59 18.32
N GLU A 228 0.86 -19.71 19.24
CA GLU A 228 0.11 -19.36 20.44
C GLU A 228 -1.20 -18.65 20.06
N ALA A 229 -1.12 -17.70 19.12
CA ALA A 229 -2.29 -17.03 18.57
C ALA A 229 -3.29 -18.02 17.94
N LEU A 230 -2.80 -18.94 17.10
CA LEU A 230 -3.61 -19.97 16.46
C LEU A 230 -4.28 -20.87 17.49
N THR A 231 -3.53 -21.36 18.48
CA THR A 231 -4.06 -22.23 19.54
C THR A 231 -5.18 -21.53 20.30
N PHE A 232 -4.98 -20.26 20.63
CA PHE A 232 -5.96 -19.44 21.32
C PHE A 232 -7.21 -19.18 20.45
N LEU A 233 -7.04 -18.82 19.18
CA LEU A 233 -8.14 -18.58 18.25
C LEU A 233 -9.02 -19.83 18.07
N LEU A 234 -8.43 -21.02 17.94
CA LEU A 234 -9.18 -22.27 17.80
C LEU A 234 -10.02 -22.61 19.03
N GLN A 235 -9.70 -22.07 20.21
CA GLN A 235 -10.48 -22.25 21.44
C GLN A 235 -11.61 -21.22 21.58
N GLU A 236 -11.41 -20.01 21.08
CA GLU A 236 -12.30 -18.88 21.33
C GLU A 236 -13.23 -18.52 20.18
N LEU A 237 -12.82 -18.77 18.93
CA LEU A 237 -13.66 -18.49 17.77
C LEU A 237 -14.97 -19.27 17.86
N ARG A 238 -16.07 -18.61 17.48
CA ARG A 238 -17.41 -19.18 17.42
C ARG A 238 -17.98 -19.07 16.00
N PRO A 239 -18.89 -19.98 15.60
CA PRO A 239 -19.66 -19.78 14.38
C PRO A 239 -20.35 -18.42 14.40
N GLY A 240 -20.21 -17.67 13.31
CA GLY A 240 -20.65 -16.27 13.23
C GLY A 240 -19.55 -15.24 13.48
N ASP A 241 -18.34 -15.62 13.88
CA ASP A 241 -17.22 -14.67 14.05
C ASP A 241 -16.59 -14.30 12.70
N VAL A 242 -15.98 -13.11 12.64
CA VAL A 242 -15.14 -12.64 11.52
C VAL A 242 -13.72 -12.48 12.03
N LEU A 243 -12.77 -13.22 11.45
CA LEU A 243 -11.35 -13.10 11.72
C LEU A 243 -10.68 -12.28 10.63
N ILE A 244 -10.01 -11.19 11.01
CA ILE A 244 -9.30 -10.30 10.10
C ILE A 244 -7.81 -10.31 10.46
N THR A 245 -6.97 -10.80 9.56
CA THR A 245 -5.52 -10.66 9.69
C THR A 245 -5.07 -9.33 9.10
N LEU A 246 -4.27 -8.58 9.85
CA LEU A 246 -3.78 -7.24 9.50
C LEU A 246 -2.25 -7.24 9.57
N GLY A 247 -1.60 -6.86 8.48
CA GLY A 247 -0.16 -6.58 8.47
C GLY A 247 0.53 -6.97 7.18
N ALA A 248 1.74 -6.44 6.98
CA ALA A 248 2.53 -6.64 5.77
C ALA A 248 3.45 -7.89 5.81
N GLY A 249 3.60 -8.51 6.99
CA GLY A 249 4.41 -9.70 7.20
C GLY A 249 3.67 -11.00 6.86
N ASP A 250 4.00 -12.05 7.60
CA ASP A 250 3.46 -13.40 7.45
C ASP A 250 2.27 -13.72 8.35
N GLY A 251 1.71 -12.72 9.04
CA GLY A 251 0.55 -12.88 9.94
C GLY A 251 -0.70 -13.47 9.28
N TYR A 252 -0.89 -13.30 7.96
CA TYR A 252 -2.02 -13.88 7.22
C TYR A 252 -2.08 -15.41 7.28
N LEU A 253 -0.93 -16.07 7.46
CA LEU A 253 -0.85 -17.52 7.57
C LEU A 253 -1.67 -18.06 8.75
N ILE A 254 -1.94 -17.25 9.78
CA ILE A 254 -2.84 -17.62 10.88
C ILE A 254 -4.26 -17.82 10.36
N GLY A 255 -4.77 -16.91 9.53
CA GLY A 255 -6.10 -17.02 8.95
C GLY A 255 -6.24 -18.27 8.09
N GLU A 256 -5.25 -18.57 7.26
CA GLU A 256 -5.22 -19.79 6.43
C GLU A 256 -5.20 -21.06 7.30
N LYS A 257 -4.37 -21.10 8.34
CA LYS A 257 -4.34 -22.23 9.30
C LYS A 257 -5.64 -22.39 10.08
N VAL A 258 -6.33 -21.31 10.43
CA VAL A 258 -7.67 -21.37 11.05
C VAL A 258 -8.65 -22.05 10.10
N LEU A 259 -8.67 -21.65 8.83
CA LEU A 259 -9.54 -22.28 7.83
C LEU A 259 -9.23 -23.77 7.64
N GLU A 260 -7.97 -24.17 7.67
CA GLU A 260 -7.58 -25.58 7.56
C GLU A 260 -8.03 -26.41 8.76
N ARG A 261 -7.97 -25.84 9.97
CA ARG A 261 -8.23 -26.55 11.24
C ARG A 261 -9.70 -26.60 11.64
N LEU A 262 -10.53 -25.71 11.10
CA LEU A 262 -11.98 -25.67 11.33
C LEU A 262 -12.80 -26.43 10.27
N LYS A 263 -12.13 -27.05 9.29
CA LYS A 263 -12.76 -27.95 8.30
C LYS A 263 -13.10 -29.31 8.89
#